data_AF-A0A2A4S7E6-F1
#
_entry.id   AF-A0A2A4S7E6-F1
#
_cell.length_a   1.000
_cell.length_b   1.000
_cell.length_c   1.000
_cell.angle_alpha   90.00
_cell.angle_beta   90.00
_cell.angle_gamma   90.00
#
_symmetry.space_group_name_H-M   'P 1'
#
loop_
_entity.id
_entity.type
_entity.pdbx_description
1 polymer ?
#
loop_
_entity_poly.entity_id
_entity_poly.type
_entity_poly.pdbx_seq_one_letter_code
_entity_poly.pdbx_strand_id
1 'polypeptide(L)'
;MSDLISTKYQAGLFTVIAALVLITPLCGLLFDCGCTWPWAGLESHCNIHNPKAVHQCPWCVSTVAGGLSVGLAVLVGFLLSVKSVNSGYDMRDSALAGMRHEAQSLAFIKRVLVGLLGFAIIAVITGWLSGYLQGYPYFVLLHEQPF
;
A
#
# COMPACT_ATOMS: atom_id res chain seq x y z
N MET A 1 -14.63 -2.55 -25.78
CA MET A 1 -13.36 -3.15 -25.32
C MET A 1 -12.38 -2.09 -24.82
N SER A 2 -12.23 -0.98 -25.54
CA SER A 2 -11.48 0.23 -25.14
C SER A 2 -11.86 0.77 -23.75
N ASP A 3 -13.15 0.93 -23.46
CA ASP A 3 -13.60 1.55 -22.20
C ASP A 3 -13.25 0.70 -20.98
N LEU A 4 -13.35 -0.63 -21.11
CA LEU A 4 -12.99 -1.57 -20.06
C LEU A 4 -11.48 -1.54 -19.77
N ILE A 5 -10.65 -1.41 -20.81
CA ILE A 5 -9.20 -1.29 -20.66
C ILE A 5 -8.88 0.03 -19.96
N SER A 6 -9.52 1.13 -20.35
CA SER A 6 -9.34 2.44 -19.72
C SER A 6 -9.67 2.42 -18.22
N THR A 7 -10.81 1.85 -17.81
CA THR A 7 -11.21 1.77 -16.40
C THR A 7 -10.22 0.96 -15.55
N LYS A 8 -9.62 -0.10 -16.10
CA LYS A 8 -8.60 -0.91 -15.39
C LYS A 8 -7.38 -0.06 -15.04
N TYR A 9 -6.84 0.65 -16.03
CA TYR A 9 -5.68 1.51 -15.82
C TYR A 9 -5.98 2.71 -14.94
N GLN A 10 -7.20 3.29 -15.02
CA GLN A 10 -7.65 4.33 -14.10
C GLN A 10 -7.67 3.82 -12.65
N ALA A 11 -8.21 2.62 -12.41
CA ALA A 11 -8.20 2.01 -11.08
C ALA A 11 -6.77 1.75 -10.59
N GLY A 12 -5.89 1.24 -11.48
CA GLY A 12 -4.48 1.05 -11.17
C GLY A 12 -3.77 2.34 -10.80
N LEU A 13 -3.97 3.41 -11.57
CA LEU A 13 -3.40 4.72 -11.29
C LEU A 13 -3.90 5.29 -9.95
N PHE A 14 -5.21 5.16 -9.68
CA PHE A 14 -5.78 5.56 -8.40
C PHE A 14 -5.16 4.79 -7.23
N THR A 15 -4.98 3.47 -7.38
CA THR A 15 -4.28 2.64 -6.38
C THR A 15 -2.86 3.15 -6.11
N VAL A 16 -2.10 3.51 -7.15
CA VAL A 16 -0.74 4.05 -6.99
C VAL A 16 -0.77 5.38 -6.22
N ILE A 17 -1.64 6.31 -6.60
CA ILE A 17 -1.76 7.61 -5.91
C ILE A 17 -2.12 7.40 -4.44
N ALA A 18 -3.11 6.56 -4.16
CA ALA A 18 -3.51 6.23 -2.80
C ALA A 18 -2.36 5.57 -2.01
N ALA A 19 -1.62 4.63 -2.61
CA ALA A 19 -0.47 3.99 -2.00
C ALA A 19 0.64 5.00 -1.63
N LEU A 20 0.93 5.97 -2.51
CA LEU A 20 1.90 7.04 -2.25
C LEU A 20 1.47 7.96 -1.11
N VAL A 21 0.17 8.21 -0.94
CA VAL A 21 -0.35 8.98 0.20
C VAL A 21 -0.31 8.17 1.49
N LEU A 22 -0.57 6.85 1.41
CA LEU A 22 -0.66 5.96 2.58
C LEU A 22 0.69 5.49 3.09
N ILE A 23 1.76 5.52 2.30
CA ILE A 23 3.02 4.87 2.69
C ILE A 23 3.68 5.50 3.91
N THR A 24 3.61 6.83 4.08
CA THR A 24 4.25 7.50 5.22
C THR A 24 3.49 7.33 6.54
N PRO A 25 2.15 7.49 6.64
CA PRO A 25 1.45 7.12 7.86
C PRO A 25 1.54 5.62 8.13
N LEU A 26 1.60 4.76 7.09
CA LEU A 26 1.86 3.33 7.27
C LEU A 26 3.27 3.07 7.84
N CYS A 27 4.29 3.78 7.38
CA CYS A 27 5.64 3.71 7.94
C CYS A 27 5.66 4.09 9.43
N GLY A 28 5.02 5.22 9.77
CA GLY A 28 4.88 5.68 11.15
C GLY A 28 4.11 4.70 12.03
N LEU A 29 3.04 4.11 11.49
CA LEU A 29 2.28 3.05 12.14
C LEU A 29 3.18 1.84 12.39
N LEU A 30 3.81 1.28 11.34
CA LEU A 30 4.60 0.06 11.43
C LEU A 30 5.77 0.17 12.40
N PHE A 31 6.54 1.26 12.37
CA PHE A 31 7.81 1.36 13.11
C PHE A 31 7.76 2.31 14.31
N ASP A 32 6.60 2.89 14.63
CA ASP A 32 6.48 3.96 15.63
C ASP A 32 7.54 5.06 15.45
N CYS A 33 7.88 5.36 14.20
CA CYS A 33 9.04 6.20 13.87
C CYS A 33 8.70 7.69 13.80
N GLY A 34 7.42 8.08 13.88
CA GLY A 34 6.97 9.48 13.80
C GLY A 34 6.58 9.97 12.40
N CYS A 35 6.72 9.17 11.34
CA CYS A 35 6.16 9.50 10.04
C CYS A 35 4.63 9.62 10.09
N THR A 36 4.06 10.53 9.31
CA THR A 36 2.63 10.83 9.31
C THR A 36 2.12 11.18 7.91
N TRP A 37 0.90 11.70 7.83
CA TRP A 37 0.27 12.13 6.58
C TRP A 37 1.09 13.20 5.84
N PRO A 38 1.07 13.22 4.50
CA PRO A 38 1.82 14.21 3.72
C PRO A 38 1.55 15.67 4.10
N TRP A 39 0.31 16.01 4.43
CA TRP A 39 -0.09 17.37 4.85
C TRP A 39 0.14 17.64 6.35
N ALA A 40 0.57 16.64 7.12
CA ALA A 40 0.84 16.76 8.56
C ALA A 40 2.34 16.71 8.88
N GLY A 41 3.21 16.87 7.88
CA GLY A 41 4.67 16.88 8.04
C GLY A 41 5.40 15.74 7.33
N LEU A 42 4.69 14.73 6.81
CA LEU A 42 5.28 13.58 6.10
C LEU A 42 6.34 12.87 6.96
N GLU A 43 7.63 13.15 6.74
CA GLU A 43 8.77 12.62 7.50
C GLU A 43 9.38 13.63 8.49
N SER A 44 8.90 14.88 8.56
CA SER A 44 9.52 15.93 9.38
C SER A 44 9.62 15.62 10.87
N HIS A 45 8.78 14.71 11.36
CA HIS A 45 8.75 14.23 12.75
C HIS A 45 9.37 12.84 12.91
N CYS A 46 9.97 12.29 11.85
CA CYS A 46 10.57 10.97 11.85
C CYS A 46 11.84 10.93 12.72
N ASN A 47 12.05 9.81 13.40
CA ASN A 47 13.21 9.55 14.26
C ASN A 47 14.56 9.57 13.50
N ILE A 48 14.54 9.52 12.17
CA ILE A 48 15.74 9.72 11.32
C ILE A 48 16.38 11.10 11.57
N HIS A 49 15.58 12.09 11.97
CA HIS A 49 16.05 13.45 12.28
C HIS A 49 16.54 13.60 13.73
N ASN A 50 16.39 12.57 14.57
CA ASN A 50 16.87 12.60 15.95
C ASN A 50 18.27 11.96 16.04
N PRO A 51 19.35 12.73 16.21
CA PRO A 51 20.71 12.19 16.29
C PRO A 51 20.96 11.36 17.56
N LYS A 52 20.06 11.43 18.54
CA LYS A 52 20.13 10.65 19.79
C LYS A 52 19.29 9.38 19.74
N ALA A 53 18.58 9.10 18.63
CA ALA A 53 17.81 7.87 18.50
C ALA A 53 18.76 6.66 18.49
N VAL A 54 18.51 5.71 19.39
CA VAL A 54 19.30 4.46 19.48
C VAL A 54 19.13 3.65 18.19
N HIS A 55 17.92 3.64 17.63
CA HIS A 55 17.60 3.02 16.35
C HIS A 55 16.87 4.02 15.45
N GLN A 56 17.28 4.10 14.19
CA GLN A 56 16.62 4.90 13.16
C GLN A 56 15.64 4.06 12.35
N CYS A 57 14.60 4.68 11.79
CA CYS A 57 13.59 3.99 11.00
C CYS A 57 14.21 3.11 9.89
N PRO A 58 13.85 1.81 9.79
CA PRO A 58 14.49 0.87 8.86
C PRO A 58 14.33 1.24 7.38
N TRP A 59 13.19 1.84 7.02
CA TRP A 59 12.93 2.28 5.65
C TRP A 59 13.59 3.61 5.30
N CYS A 60 13.87 4.46 6.28
CA CYS A 60 14.51 5.76 6.05
C CYS A 60 16.03 5.66 6.07
N VAL A 61 16.62 4.86 6.97
CA VAL A 61 18.09 4.74 7.08
C VAL A 61 18.70 3.97 5.91
N SER A 62 17.95 3.04 5.30
CA SER A 62 18.36 2.28 4.13
C SER A 62 17.47 2.60 2.94
N THR A 63 17.98 3.41 2.01
CA THR A 63 17.29 3.75 0.76
C THR A 63 16.98 2.51 -0.08
N VAL A 64 17.82 1.48 0.01
CA VAL A 64 17.58 0.20 -0.66
C VAL A 64 16.42 -0.55 0.00
N ALA A 65 16.40 -0.67 1.33
CA ALA A 65 15.32 -1.35 2.04
C ALA A 65 13.98 -0.62 1.86
N GLY A 66 13.96 0.69 2.05
CA GLY A 66 12.77 1.51 1.82
C GLY A 66 12.33 1.50 0.35
N GLY A 67 13.23 1.79 -0.57
CA GLY A 67 12.94 1.87 -2.00
C GLY A 67 12.41 0.55 -2.58
N LEU A 68 13.04 -0.59 -2.26
CA LEU A 68 12.58 -1.90 -2.72
C LEU A 68 11.27 -2.32 -2.06
N SER A 69 11.10 -2.08 -0.76
CA SER A 69 9.85 -2.41 -0.05
C SER A 69 8.67 -1.65 -0.63
N VAL A 70 8.78 -0.33 -0.72
CA VAL A 70 7.72 0.55 -1.24
C VAL A 70 7.49 0.30 -2.73
N GLY A 71 8.57 0.21 -3.51
CA GLY A 71 8.49 -0.05 -4.95
C GLY A 71 7.78 -1.37 -5.26
N LEU A 72 8.12 -2.45 -4.54
CA LEU A 72 7.48 -3.75 -4.71
C LEU A 72 6.00 -3.70 -4.27
N ALA A 73 5.69 -3.06 -3.15
CA ALA A 73 4.32 -2.93 -2.67
C ALA A 73 3.43 -2.17 -3.67
N VAL A 74 3.92 -1.03 -4.19
CA VAL A 74 3.20 -0.23 -5.19
C VAL A 74 3.03 -1.02 -6.49
N LEU A 75 4.08 -1.69 -6.96
CA LEU A 75 4.02 -2.52 -8.17
C LEU A 75 3.00 -3.64 -8.04
N VAL A 76 3.03 -4.39 -6.94
CA VAL A 76 2.06 -5.48 -6.69
C VAL A 76 0.64 -4.94 -6.57
N GLY A 77 0.43 -3.85 -5.85
CA GLY A 77 -0.88 -3.21 -5.74
C GLY A 77 -1.44 -2.76 -7.09
N PHE A 78 -0.59 -2.13 -7.93
CA PHE A 78 -0.95 -1.76 -9.30
C PHE A 78 -1.33 -2.99 -10.13
N LEU A 79 -0.45 -4.01 -10.15
CA LEU A 79 -0.67 -5.24 -10.93
C LEU A 79 -1.96 -5.94 -10.52
N LEU A 80 -2.27 -6.00 -9.22
CA LEU A 80 -3.51 -6.59 -8.71
C LEU A 80 -4.76 -5.78 -9.08
N SER A 81 -4.67 -4.45 -9.10
CA SER A 81 -5.76 -3.55 -9.51
C SER A 81 -6.09 -3.68 -11.01
N VAL A 82 -5.06 -3.78 -11.86
CA VAL A 82 -5.22 -3.92 -13.32
C VAL A 82 -5.47 -5.35 -13.77
N LYS A 83 -5.11 -6.36 -12.97
CA LYS A 83 -5.29 -7.78 -13.32
C LYS A 83 -6.75 -8.02 -13.70
N SER A 84 -6.92 -8.71 -14.82
CA SER A 84 -8.25 -9.15 -15.23
C SER A 84 -8.66 -10.27 -14.28
N VAL A 85 -9.56 -9.96 -13.35
CA VAL A 85 -10.32 -11.02 -12.68
C VAL A 85 -11.12 -11.70 -13.78
N ASN A 86 -10.85 -12.98 -14.05
CA ASN A 86 -11.74 -13.80 -14.86
C ASN A 86 -13.04 -13.91 -14.06
N SER A 87 -13.97 -13.01 -14.38
CA SER A 87 -15.24 -12.88 -13.69
C SER A 87 -16.15 -14.01 -14.15
N GLY A 88 -15.95 -15.21 -13.60
CA GLY A 88 -16.94 -16.30 -13.67
C GLY A 88 -18.25 -15.97 -12.94
N TYR A 89 -18.33 -14.80 -12.29
CA TYR A 89 -19.50 -14.27 -11.60
C TYR A 89 -20.31 -13.27 -12.47
N ASP A 90 -19.83 -12.88 -13.67
CA ASP A 90 -20.47 -11.83 -14.50
C ASP A 90 -21.81 -12.24 -15.15
N MET A 91 -22.10 -13.52 -15.34
CA MET A 91 -23.32 -13.92 -16.06
C MET A 91 -24.60 -13.83 -15.22
N ARG A 92 -24.53 -13.87 -13.88
CA ARG A 92 -25.72 -13.91 -13.03
C ARG A 92 -26.29 -12.53 -12.69
N ASP A 93 -25.46 -11.50 -12.64
CA ASP A 93 -25.88 -10.10 -12.42
C ASP A 93 -26.35 -9.40 -13.72
N SER A 94 -26.00 -9.96 -14.89
CA SER A 94 -26.37 -9.40 -16.20
C SER A 94 -27.86 -9.55 -16.55
N ALA A 95 -28.64 -10.31 -15.76
CA ALA A 95 -30.09 -10.41 -15.91
C ALA A 95 -30.84 -9.20 -15.30
N LEU A 96 -30.17 -8.37 -14.49
CA LEU A 96 -30.71 -7.16 -13.87
C LEU A 96 -30.24 -5.89 -14.61
N ALA A 97 -30.31 -5.90 -15.95
CA ALA A 97 -29.75 -4.88 -16.84
C ALA A 97 -30.53 -3.54 -16.87
N GLY A 98 -30.70 -2.90 -15.71
CA GLY A 98 -31.12 -1.50 -15.57
C GLY A 98 -30.02 -0.55 -15.09
N MET A 99 -28.89 -1.06 -14.56
CA MET A 99 -27.92 -0.26 -13.78
C MET A 99 -26.48 -0.34 -14.30
N ARG A 100 -26.28 0.08 -15.56
CA ARG A 100 -24.98 0.07 -16.24
C ARG A 100 -23.92 0.96 -15.55
N HIS A 101 -24.33 2.07 -14.91
CA HIS A 101 -23.44 2.96 -14.17
C HIS A 101 -23.00 2.42 -12.81
N GLU A 102 -23.90 1.77 -12.07
CA GLU A 102 -23.55 1.19 -10.76
C GLU A 102 -22.64 -0.05 -10.88
N ALA A 103 -22.84 -0.87 -11.91
CA ALA A 103 -21.97 -2.01 -12.16
C ALA A 103 -20.53 -1.56 -12.47
N GLN A 104 -20.35 -0.44 -13.17
CA GLN A 104 -19.03 0.12 -13.47
C GLN A 104 -18.34 0.71 -12.24
N SER A 105 -19.06 1.45 -11.38
CA SER A 105 -18.48 2.02 -10.16
C SER A 105 -18.09 0.94 -9.16
N LEU A 106 -18.92 -0.10 -9.00
CA LEU A 106 -18.62 -1.25 -8.15
C LEU A 106 -17.38 -2.00 -8.62
N ALA A 107 -17.24 -2.22 -9.94
CA ALA A 107 -16.06 -2.86 -10.51
C ALA A 107 -14.78 -2.05 -10.29
N PHE A 108 -14.86 -0.72 -10.42
CA PHE A 108 -13.75 0.19 -10.12
C PHE A 108 -13.33 0.10 -8.65
N ILE A 109 -14.29 0.22 -7.72
CA ILE A 109 -14.04 0.17 -6.27
C ILE A 109 -13.40 -1.17 -5.89
N LYS A 110 -13.93 -2.29 -6.39
CA LYS A 110 -13.37 -3.63 -6.13
C LYS A 110 -11.91 -3.73 -6.58
N ARG A 111 -11.56 -3.20 -7.75
CA ARG A 111 -10.17 -3.20 -8.26
C ARG A 111 -9.24 -2.39 -7.37
N VAL A 112 -9.67 -1.18 -6.99
CA VAL A 112 -8.89 -0.31 -6.08
C VAL A 112 -8.68 -0.99 -4.74
N LEU A 113 -9.72 -1.57 -4.14
CA LEU A 113 -9.63 -2.27 -2.85
C LEU A 113 -8.67 -3.48 -2.91
N VAL A 114 -8.77 -4.30 -3.96
CA VAL A 114 -7.87 -5.44 -4.16
C VAL A 114 -6.42 -4.97 -4.32
N GLY A 115 -6.20 -3.89 -5.08
CA GLY A 115 -4.88 -3.28 -5.23
C GLY A 115 -4.32 -2.73 -3.92
N LEU A 116 -5.13 -2.01 -3.14
CA LEU A 116 -4.72 -1.46 -1.83
C LEU A 116 -4.46 -2.53 -0.78
N LEU A 117 -5.25 -3.62 -0.76
CA LEU A 117 -4.98 -4.79 0.07
C LEU A 117 -3.65 -5.44 -0.29
N GLY A 118 -3.39 -5.63 -1.59
CA GLY A 118 -2.12 -6.16 -2.06
C GLY A 118 -0.93 -5.29 -1.68
N PHE A 119 -1.04 -3.98 -1.86
CA PHE A 119 -0.06 -3.00 -1.41
C PHE A 119 0.20 -3.13 0.09
N ALA A 120 -0.86 -3.11 0.93
CA ALA A 120 -0.73 -3.16 2.37
C ALA A 120 -0.06 -4.46 2.84
N ILE A 121 -0.45 -5.62 2.30
CA ILE A 121 0.13 -6.92 2.64
C ILE A 121 1.63 -6.94 2.33
N ILE A 122 2.02 -6.52 1.11
CA ILE A 122 3.43 -6.51 0.72
C ILE A 122 4.23 -5.49 1.53
N ALA A 123 3.68 -4.30 1.79
CA ALA A 123 4.32 -3.29 2.63
C ALA A 123 4.55 -3.79 4.06
N VAL A 124 3.57 -4.50 4.66
CA VAL A 124 3.72 -5.10 5.99
C VAL A 124 4.80 -6.18 5.99
N ILE A 125 4.79 -7.10 5.02
CA ILE A 125 5.77 -8.20 4.95
C ILE A 125 7.20 -7.65 4.77
N THR A 126 7.38 -6.75 3.81
CA THR A 126 8.69 -6.15 3.52
C THR A 126 9.15 -5.21 4.63
N GLY A 127 8.22 -4.50 5.29
CA GLY A 127 8.49 -3.69 6.47
C GLY A 127 8.95 -4.53 7.65
N TRP A 128 8.27 -5.64 7.93
CA TRP A 128 8.67 -6.59 8.97
C TRP A 128 10.08 -7.14 8.71
N LEU A 129 10.34 -7.57 7.47
CA LEU A 129 11.66 -8.05 7.07
C LEU A 129 12.74 -6.98 7.24
N SER A 130 12.44 -5.73 6.89
CA SER A 130 13.35 -4.60 7.06
C SER A 130 13.66 -4.32 8.53
N GLY A 131 12.66 -4.38 9.41
CA GLY A 131 12.84 -4.23 10.85
C GLY A 131 13.67 -5.37 11.45
N TYR A 132 13.38 -6.60 11.06
CA TYR A 132 14.10 -7.79 11.50
C TYR A 132 15.58 -7.76 11.13
N LEU A 133 15.90 -7.47 9.86
CA LEU A 133 17.28 -7.44 9.37
C LEU A 133 18.12 -6.29 9.97
N GLN A 134 17.46 -5.23 10.44
CA GLN A 134 18.12 -4.05 11.01
C GLN A 134 18.05 -3.99 12.54
N GLY A 135 17.49 -5.02 13.20
CA GLY A 135 17.37 -5.09 14.66
C GLY A 135 16.53 -3.95 15.25
N TYR A 136 15.48 -3.52 14.55
CA TYR A 136 14.64 -2.42 14.99
C TYR A 136 13.56 -2.91 15.97
N PRO A 137 13.39 -2.29 17.15
CA PRO A 137 12.65 -2.88 18.27
C PRO A 137 11.12 -2.87 18.11
N TYR A 138 10.57 -1.98 17.29
CA TYR A 138 9.12 -1.79 17.18
C TYR A 138 8.58 -2.28 15.82
N PHE A 139 7.52 -3.08 15.87
CA PHE A 139 6.68 -3.36 14.72
C PHE A 139 5.22 -3.45 15.16
N VAL A 140 4.23 -2.89 14.44
CA VAL A 140 2.79 -2.86 14.84
C VAL A 140 2.18 -4.16 15.39
N LEU A 141 2.74 -5.33 15.08
CA LEU A 141 2.26 -6.63 15.58
C LEU A 141 3.02 -7.16 16.80
N LEU A 142 4.10 -6.50 17.21
CA LEU A 142 5.02 -6.88 18.28
C LEU A 142 5.46 -5.58 18.98
N HIS A 143 4.83 -5.25 20.10
CA HIS A 143 5.21 -4.09 20.95
C HIS A 143 6.71 -4.13 21.29
N GLU A 144 7.28 -5.33 21.30
CA GLU A 144 8.71 -5.63 21.33
C GLU A 144 8.97 -6.76 20.31
N GLN A 145 9.82 -6.52 19.32
CA GLN A 145 10.32 -7.61 18.47
C GLN A 145 11.19 -8.56 19.32
N PRO A 146 11.06 -9.90 19.17
CA PRO A 146 11.81 -10.85 19.99
C PRO A 146 13.28 -10.89 19.56
N PHE A 147 14.08 -10.01 20.13
CA PHE A 147 15.54 -10.02 20.06
C PHE A 147 16.12 -9.85 21.47
#